data_AF-A0A3B0BI59-F1
#
_entry.id   AF-A0A3B0BI59-F1
#
_cell.length_a   1.000
_cell.length_b   1.000
_cell.length_c   1.000
_cell.angle_alpha   90.00
_cell.angle_beta   90.00
_cell.angle_gamma   90.00
#
_symmetry.space_group_name_H-M   'P 1'
#
loop_
_entity.id
_entity.type
_entity.pdbx_description
1 polymer ?
#
loop_
_entity_poly.entity_id
_entity_poly.type
_entity_poly.pdbx_seq_one_letter_code
_entity_poly.pdbx_strand_id
1 'polypeptide(L)'
;MKREFGYKHILLGVTLALAVTGCANAKTTPPPATTGTGTGTNVETPSAKPLTLKTYYADDNLDKLIERQTSVTVQNDSDKYAAALNALKTPPETALSSLSKGITYRSVKFDKGNVTIDLTIADTGRLGAPGEDLLLQSIRKVLFQFSEVQSIEVLVDGKKIESLMGHVSLPHPIKRN
;
A
#
# COMPACT_ATOMS: atom_id res chain seq x y z
N MET A 1 43.94 7.54 4.89
CA MET A 1 43.24 6.70 5.90
C MET A 1 42.91 5.34 5.28
N LYS A 2 43.44 4.26 5.82
CA LYS A 2 42.93 2.87 5.69
C LYS A 2 43.33 2.14 6.98
N ARG A 3 42.55 1.15 7.41
CA ARG A 3 42.66 0.52 8.74
C ARG A 3 43.38 -0.82 8.63
N GLU A 4 44.11 -1.17 9.67
CA GLU A 4 44.94 -2.37 9.79
C GLU A 4 44.82 -2.96 11.20
N PHE A 5 44.86 -4.30 11.29
CA PHE A 5 44.75 -5.14 12.50
C PHE A 5 43.46 -5.02 13.36
N GLY A 6 43.02 -6.08 14.04
CA GLY A 6 43.57 -7.45 14.05
C GLY A 6 42.64 -8.48 14.71
N TYR A 7 42.85 -9.75 14.38
CA TYR A 7 42.10 -10.90 14.90
C TYR A 7 42.59 -11.27 16.32
N LYS A 8 41.68 -11.67 17.23
CA LYS A 8 42.09 -12.20 18.54
C LYS A 8 41.03 -13.15 19.13
N HIS A 9 41.41 -14.41 19.33
CA HIS A 9 40.57 -15.44 19.96
C HIS A 9 40.73 -15.44 21.49
N ILE A 10 39.62 -15.64 22.20
CA ILE A 10 39.43 -16.22 23.56
C ILE A 10 37.93 -16.61 23.59
N LEU A 11 37.39 -17.81 23.89
CA LEU A 11 37.81 -19.10 24.47
C LEU A 11 37.18 -19.39 25.86
N LEU A 12 36.33 -20.43 25.87
CA LEU A 12 35.91 -21.31 26.99
C LEU A 12 34.80 -20.88 27.99
N GLY A 13 34.07 -21.91 28.47
CA GLY A 13 32.91 -21.87 29.41
C GLY A 13 31.62 -22.40 28.75
N VAL A 14 31.09 -23.62 28.98
CA VAL A 14 31.18 -24.60 30.10
C VAL A 14 30.64 -23.98 31.39
N THR A 15 29.59 -24.45 32.09
CA THR A 15 28.80 -25.72 32.14
C THR A 15 27.29 -25.34 32.32
N LEU A 16 26.23 -26.16 32.46
CA LEU A 16 25.94 -27.60 32.64
C LEU A 16 24.52 -27.92 32.06
N ALA A 17 24.10 -29.19 32.03
CA ALA A 17 22.75 -29.62 31.63
C ALA A 17 22.00 -30.39 32.74
N LEU A 18 20.66 -30.34 32.73
CA LEU A 18 19.76 -31.28 33.40
C LEU A 18 18.58 -31.59 32.47
N ALA A 19 18.16 -32.86 32.44
CA ALA A 19 17.04 -33.36 31.63
C ALA A 19 16.17 -34.32 32.45
N VAL A 20 14.86 -34.33 32.17
CA VAL A 20 13.92 -35.33 32.71
C VAL A 20 12.96 -35.75 31.59
N THR A 21 12.69 -37.05 31.50
CA THR A 21 11.96 -37.70 30.40
C THR A 21 10.50 -37.96 30.74
N GLY A 22 9.59 -37.96 29.76
CA GLY A 22 8.20 -38.43 29.90
C GLY A 22 7.63 -38.91 28.56
N CYS A 23 6.88 -40.02 28.56
CA CYS A 23 6.54 -40.77 27.34
C CYS A 23 5.04 -41.02 27.10
N ALA A 24 4.61 -40.80 25.86
CA ALA A 24 3.71 -41.63 25.03
C ALA A 24 2.31 -42.12 25.51
N ASN A 25 1.28 -41.71 24.72
CA ASN A 25 0.22 -42.54 24.10
C ASN A 25 -0.97 -43.15 24.91
N ALA A 26 -2.08 -42.40 24.90
CA ALA A 26 -3.42 -42.77 24.35
C ALA A 26 -4.22 -44.04 24.78
N LYS A 27 -5.44 -43.81 25.33
CA LYS A 27 -6.71 -44.48 24.93
C LYS A 27 -7.98 -43.76 25.47
N THR A 28 -9.15 -44.09 24.89
CA THR A 28 -10.51 -43.49 25.09
C THR A 28 -11.14 -43.81 26.47
N THR A 29 -12.11 -43.07 27.03
CA THR A 29 -13.56 -43.00 26.65
C THR A 29 -14.32 -41.98 27.58
N PRO A 30 -15.43 -41.29 27.17
CA PRO A 30 -16.15 -40.24 27.96
C PRO A 30 -17.40 -40.80 28.71
N PRO A 31 -18.36 -40.03 29.31
CA PRO A 31 -18.61 -38.56 29.46
C PRO A 31 -18.80 -38.16 30.98
N PRO A 32 -19.61 -37.16 31.47
CA PRO A 32 -20.38 -36.02 30.88
C PRO A 32 -20.32 -34.65 31.64
N ALA A 33 -21.10 -33.67 31.15
CA ALA A 33 -21.78 -32.50 31.79
C ALA A 33 -21.18 -31.79 33.04
N THR A 34 -20.93 -30.47 33.01
CA THR A 34 -22.01 -29.44 33.09
C THR A 34 -21.53 -28.01 32.69
N THR A 35 -22.47 -27.23 32.15
CA THR A 35 -22.52 -25.78 31.87
C THR A 35 -21.40 -24.85 32.38
N GLY A 36 -20.87 -24.02 31.47
CA GLY A 36 -20.05 -22.84 31.77
C GLY A 36 -20.14 -21.77 30.68
N THR A 37 -21.23 -21.00 30.65
CA THR A 37 -21.45 -19.95 29.64
C THR A 37 -20.54 -18.73 29.91
N GLY A 38 -19.46 -18.61 29.15
CA GLY A 38 -18.62 -17.41 29.09
C GLY A 38 -18.63 -16.83 27.67
N THR A 39 -19.33 -15.72 27.46
CA THR A 39 -19.44 -15.08 26.14
C THR A 39 -18.09 -14.49 25.72
N GLY A 40 -17.31 -15.27 24.99
CA GLY A 40 -16.07 -14.82 24.37
C GLY A 40 -16.36 -13.83 23.24
N THR A 41 -16.41 -12.54 23.56
CA THR A 41 -16.30 -11.46 22.56
C THR A 41 -14.91 -11.54 21.94
N ASN A 42 -14.78 -12.33 20.87
CA ASN A 42 -13.60 -12.34 20.03
C ASN A 42 -13.48 -10.97 19.36
N VAL A 43 -12.74 -10.05 19.99
CA VAL A 43 -12.31 -8.81 19.36
C VAL A 43 -11.27 -9.20 18.32
N GLU A 44 -11.75 -9.48 17.10
CA GLU A 44 -10.91 -9.74 15.94
C GLU A 44 -10.10 -8.49 15.64
N THR A 45 -8.91 -8.41 16.24
CA THR A 45 -7.95 -7.34 16.01
C THR A 45 -7.64 -7.31 14.51
N PRO A 46 -7.88 -6.19 13.80
CA PRO A 46 -7.65 -6.09 12.37
C PRO A 46 -6.23 -6.53 12.02
N SER A 47 -6.13 -7.73 11.46
CA SER A 47 -4.85 -8.36 11.15
C SER A 47 -4.41 -7.90 9.78
N ALA A 48 -3.41 -7.01 9.77
CA ALA A 48 -2.93 -6.30 8.60
C ALA A 48 -2.63 -7.25 7.43
N LYS A 49 -3.28 -7.03 6.28
CA LYS A 49 -3.20 -7.91 5.11
C LYS A 49 -2.25 -7.33 4.07
N PRO A 50 -1.33 -8.12 3.48
CA PRO A 50 -0.54 -7.69 2.35
C PRO A 50 -1.40 -7.66 1.09
N LEU A 51 -1.36 -6.54 0.37
CA LEU A 51 -2.03 -6.32 -0.91
C LEU A 51 -0.97 -6.08 -1.98
N THR A 52 -0.84 -7.04 -2.90
CA THR A 52 0.03 -6.92 -4.07
C THR A 52 -0.69 -6.17 -5.18
N LEU A 53 -0.08 -5.10 -5.68
CA LEU A 53 -0.64 -4.22 -6.71
C LEU A 53 0.44 -3.79 -7.72
N LYS A 54 0.01 -3.35 -8.91
CA LYS A 54 0.86 -2.67 -9.88
C LYS A 54 0.89 -1.17 -9.59
N THR A 55 2.08 -0.59 -9.55
CA THR A 55 2.36 0.85 -9.48
C THR A 55 2.94 1.32 -10.82
N TYR A 56 2.78 2.61 -11.13
CA TYR A 56 3.16 3.20 -12.41
C TYR A 56 3.90 4.52 -12.20
N TYR A 57 5.19 4.52 -12.52
CA TYR A 57 6.10 5.68 -12.38
C TYR A 57 6.53 6.17 -13.76
N ALA A 58 7.03 7.40 -13.87
CA ALA A 58 7.64 7.85 -15.11
C ALA A 58 9.09 7.36 -15.23
N ASP A 59 9.60 7.27 -16.46
CA ASP A 59 11.04 7.26 -16.72
C ASP A 59 11.65 8.67 -16.61
N ASP A 60 12.97 8.76 -16.71
CA ASP A 60 13.73 10.00 -16.48
C ASP A 60 13.36 11.15 -17.46
N ASN A 61 12.81 10.82 -18.63
CA ASN A 61 12.38 11.79 -19.64
C ASN A 61 10.95 12.33 -19.41
N LEU A 62 10.13 11.68 -18.57
CA LEU A 62 8.67 11.83 -18.54
C LEU A 62 7.99 11.48 -19.89
N ASP A 63 8.49 10.48 -20.60
CA ASP A 63 7.94 10.02 -21.89
C ASP A 63 6.86 8.92 -21.71
N LYS A 64 6.99 8.07 -20.68
CA LYS A 64 6.19 6.84 -20.54
C LYS A 64 6.02 6.37 -19.10
N LEU A 65 4.94 5.63 -18.87
CA LEU A 65 4.73 4.89 -17.61
C LEU A 65 5.47 3.55 -17.60
N ILE A 66 6.25 3.35 -16.56
CA ILE A 66 6.95 2.12 -16.22
C ILE A 66 6.17 1.40 -15.11
N GLU A 67 5.70 0.18 -15.40
CA GLU A 67 5.01 -0.65 -14.41
C GLU A 67 6.02 -1.29 -13.43
N ARG A 68 5.62 -1.36 -12.16
CA ARG A 68 6.28 -2.14 -11.11
C ARG A 68 5.26 -2.87 -10.25
N GLN A 69 5.70 -3.95 -9.60
CA GLN A 69 4.90 -4.65 -8.61
C GLN A 69 5.28 -4.14 -7.21
N THR A 70 4.29 -3.85 -6.38
CA THR A 70 4.48 -3.35 -5.01
C THR A 70 3.54 -4.08 -4.07
N SER A 71 4.03 -4.47 -2.90
CA SER A 71 3.18 -4.97 -1.81
C SER A 71 2.96 -3.84 -0.82
N VAL A 72 1.70 -3.55 -0.48
CA VAL A 72 1.31 -2.60 0.58
C VAL A 72 0.57 -3.34 1.68
N THR A 73 0.83 -2.98 2.93
CA THR A 73 0.12 -3.53 4.08
C THR A 73 -1.11 -2.68 4.39
N VAL A 74 -2.29 -3.30 4.45
CA VAL A 74 -3.58 -2.61 4.65
C VAL A 74 -4.30 -3.18 5.87
N GLN A 75 -4.85 -2.31 6.72
CA GLN A 75 -5.57 -2.73 7.94
C GLN A 75 -7.04 -3.05 7.64
N ASN A 76 -7.74 -2.14 6.96
CA ASN A 76 -9.16 -2.27 6.59
C ASN A 76 -9.30 -2.23 5.06
N ASP A 77 -10.23 -3.00 4.48
CA ASP A 77 -10.42 -3.03 3.02
C ASP A 77 -10.80 -1.65 2.42
N SER A 78 -11.43 -0.78 3.20
CA SER A 78 -11.69 0.63 2.86
C SER A 78 -10.43 1.40 2.46
N ASP A 79 -9.30 1.06 3.07
CA ASP A 79 -8.08 1.87 3.03
C ASP A 79 -7.22 1.54 1.79
N LYS A 80 -7.54 0.45 1.08
CA LYS A 80 -6.74 -0.08 -0.04
C LYS A 80 -6.55 0.93 -1.17
N TYR A 81 -7.55 1.74 -1.47
CA TYR A 81 -7.48 2.79 -2.48
C TYR A 81 -6.51 3.91 -2.08
N ALA A 82 -6.52 4.30 -0.80
CA ALA A 82 -5.59 5.28 -0.25
C ALA A 82 -4.17 4.73 -0.16
N ALA A 83 -4.01 3.45 0.21
CA ALA A 83 -2.71 2.77 0.24
C ALA A 83 -2.10 2.68 -1.18
N ALA A 84 -2.90 2.28 -2.16
CA ALA A 84 -2.49 2.17 -3.56
C ALA A 84 -2.07 3.52 -4.17
N LEU A 85 -2.83 4.59 -3.90
CA LEU A 85 -2.47 5.96 -4.33
C LEU A 85 -1.19 6.46 -3.62
N ASN A 86 -1.02 6.21 -2.32
CA ASN A 86 0.21 6.61 -1.63
C ASN A 86 1.45 5.81 -2.07
N ALA A 87 1.30 4.58 -2.57
CA ALA A 87 2.41 3.79 -3.13
C ALA A 87 3.06 4.46 -4.36
N LEU A 88 2.31 5.26 -5.13
CA LEU A 88 2.84 6.03 -6.26
C LEU A 88 3.87 7.10 -5.84
N LYS A 89 3.90 7.51 -4.57
CA LYS A 89 4.82 8.54 -4.05
C LYS A 89 6.26 8.06 -3.90
N THR A 90 6.45 6.76 -3.75
CA THR A 90 7.75 6.15 -3.45
C THR A 90 8.04 5.06 -4.49
N PRO A 91 8.88 5.33 -5.50
CA PRO A 91 9.32 4.33 -6.45
C PRO A 91 10.20 3.26 -5.77
N PRO A 92 10.17 1.99 -6.22
CA PRO A 92 11.02 0.94 -5.68
C PRO A 92 12.48 1.05 -6.15
N GLU A 93 12.76 1.86 -7.18
CA GLU A 93 14.07 2.06 -7.80
C GLU A 93 14.35 3.56 -7.94
N THR A 94 15.61 3.97 -7.78
CA THR A 94 16.00 5.40 -7.86
C THR A 94 16.03 5.97 -9.28
N ALA A 95 15.94 5.12 -10.31
CA ALA A 95 15.88 5.49 -11.73
C ALA A 95 14.43 5.54 -12.26
N LEU A 96 13.47 5.86 -11.38
CA LEU A 96 12.05 6.02 -11.69
C LEU A 96 11.53 7.29 -11.03
N SER A 97 10.81 8.11 -11.80
CA SER A 97 10.27 9.38 -11.33
C SER A 97 8.86 9.23 -10.77
N SER A 98 8.68 9.59 -9.49
CA SER A 98 7.34 9.66 -8.88
C SER A 98 6.58 10.91 -9.34
N LEU A 99 5.57 10.66 -10.16
CA LEU A 99 4.60 11.66 -10.63
C LEU A 99 3.74 12.23 -9.49
N SER A 100 3.56 11.50 -8.39
CA SER A 100 2.74 11.96 -7.25
C SER A 100 3.55 12.56 -6.10
N LYS A 101 4.85 12.82 -6.29
CA LYS A 101 5.76 13.38 -5.26
C LYS A 101 5.28 14.71 -4.67
N GLY A 102 4.64 15.56 -5.50
CA GLY A 102 4.03 16.83 -5.08
C GLY A 102 2.53 16.76 -4.76
N ILE A 103 1.94 15.56 -4.66
CA ILE A 103 0.50 15.35 -4.54
C ILE A 103 0.11 14.91 -3.12
N THR A 104 -0.75 15.67 -2.47
CA THR A 104 -1.34 15.33 -1.16
C THR A 104 -2.78 14.88 -1.36
N TYR A 105 -3.02 13.57 -1.42
CA TYR A 105 -4.36 12.98 -1.31
C TYR A 105 -4.95 13.28 0.08
N ARG A 106 -5.84 14.27 0.19
CA ARG A 106 -6.47 14.69 1.45
C ARG A 106 -7.63 13.80 1.84
N SER A 107 -8.38 13.26 0.87
CA SER A 107 -9.29 12.15 1.12
C SER A 107 -9.43 11.23 -0.09
N VAL A 108 -9.75 9.97 0.16
CA VAL A 108 -10.07 8.96 -0.86
C VAL A 108 -11.29 8.21 -0.34
N LYS A 109 -12.39 8.18 -1.11
CA LYS A 109 -13.67 7.59 -0.68
C LYS A 109 -14.26 6.74 -1.78
N PHE A 110 -14.72 5.54 -1.45
CA PHE A 110 -15.43 4.65 -2.36
C PHE A 110 -16.94 4.66 -2.06
N ASP A 111 -17.78 4.91 -3.06
CA ASP A 111 -19.23 4.66 -3.02
C ASP A 111 -19.67 4.03 -4.34
N LYS A 112 -20.34 2.87 -4.28
CA LYS A 112 -21.02 2.22 -5.43
C LYS A 112 -20.18 2.13 -6.71
N GLY A 113 -18.88 1.84 -6.57
CA GLY A 113 -17.94 1.72 -7.69
C GLY A 113 -17.31 3.03 -8.18
N ASN A 114 -17.61 4.18 -7.55
CA ASN A 114 -16.87 5.41 -7.78
C ASN A 114 -15.84 5.65 -6.67
N VAL A 115 -14.58 5.89 -7.03
CA VAL A 115 -13.56 6.40 -6.11
C VAL A 115 -13.46 7.91 -6.26
N THR A 116 -13.89 8.66 -5.26
CA THR A 116 -13.66 10.11 -5.18
C THR A 116 -12.31 10.36 -4.50
N ILE A 117 -11.38 10.96 -5.23
CA ILE A 117 -10.09 11.45 -4.75
C ILE A 117 -10.21 12.96 -4.56
N ASP A 118 -9.78 13.46 -3.41
CA ASP A 118 -9.63 14.89 -3.16
C ASP A 118 -8.17 15.18 -2.83
N LEU A 119 -7.51 15.99 -3.64
CA LEU A 119 -6.06 16.21 -3.60
C LEU A 119 -5.66 17.69 -3.60
N THR A 120 -4.46 17.98 -3.10
CA THR A 120 -3.74 19.25 -3.23
C THR A 120 -2.46 19.01 -4.02
N ILE A 121 -2.03 19.99 -4.82
CA ILE A 121 -0.79 19.94 -5.59
C ILE A 121 0.14 21.04 -5.08
N ALA A 122 1.34 20.68 -4.61
CA ALA A 122 2.39 21.65 -4.28
C ALA A 122 3.09 22.16 -5.55
N ASP A 123 3.80 23.28 -5.49
CA ASP A 123 4.55 23.79 -6.66
C ASP A 123 5.60 22.79 -7.19
N THR A 124 6.15 21.93 -6.32
CA THR A 124 7.03 20.81 -6.69
C THR A 124 6.33 19.66 -7.41
N GLY A 125 4.99 19.69 -7.51
CA GLY A 125 4.15 18.79 -8.29
C GLY A 125 3.76 19.32 -9.66
N ARG A 126 4.32 20.46 -10.10
CA ARG A 126 4.06 21.05 -11.43
C ARG A 126 4.94 20.37 -12.48
N LEU A 127 4.40 19.32 -13.10
CA LEU A 127 5.14 18.46 -14.05
C LEU A 127 5.04 18.91 -15.52
N GLY A 128 4.21 19.92 -15.82
CA GLY A 128 3.85 20.31 -17.18
C GLY A 128 2.96 19.29 -17.89
N ALA A 129 2.53 19.61 -19.12
CA ALA A 129 1.53 18.83 -19.85
C ALA A 129 1.83 17.31 -19.97
N PRO A 130 3.06 16.85 -20.28
CA PRO A 130 3.34 15.41 -20.38
C PRO A 130 3.23 14.72 -19.02
N GLY A 131 3.79 15.32 -17.96
CA GLY A 131 3.76 14.74 -16.63
C GLY A 131 2.39 14.82 -15.95
N GLU A 132 1.56 15.82 -16.27
CA GLU A 132 0.14 15.85 -15.89
C GLU A 132 -0.63 14.66 -16.49
N ASP A 133 -0.38 14.31 -17.76
CA ASP A 133 -1.06 13.19 -18.42
C ASP A 133 -0.57 11.85 -17.85
N LEU A 134 0.75 11.67 -17.71
CA LEU A 134 1.31 10.48 -17.09
C LEU A 134 0.82 10.30 -15.64
N LEU A 135 0.68 11.39 -14.86
CA LEU A 135 0.11 11.35 -13.51
C LEU A 135 -1.35 10.88 -13.54
N LEU A 136 -2.16 11.43 -14.44
CA LEU A 136 -3.56 11.03 -14.59
C LEU A 136 -3.70 9.58 -15.06
N GLN A 137 -2.89 9.16 -16.04
CA GLN A 137 -2.79 7.76 -16.47
C GLN A 137 -2.35 6.83 -15.34
N SER A 138 -1.39 7.24 -14.51
CA SER A 138 -0.89 6.44 -13.38
C SER A 138 -1.99 6.23 -12.33
N ILE A 139 -2.69 7.29 -11.93
CA ILE A 139 -3.84 7.22 -11.00
C ILE A 139 -4.94 6.30 -11.56
N ARG A 140 -5.29 6.43 -12.85
CA ARG A 140 -6.27 5.56 -13.52
C ARG A 140 -5.84 4.11 -13.53
N LYS A 141 -4.60 3.82 -13.95
CA LYS A 141 -4.08 2.44 -14.03
C LYS A 141 -3.97 1.79 -12.65
N VAL A 142 -3.58 2.53 -11.62
CA VAL A 142 -3.57 1.99 -10.24
C VAL A 142 -4.99 1.62 -9.79
N LEU A 143 -5.94 2.55 -9.86
CA LEU A 143 -7.27 2.34 -9.28
C LEU A 143 -8.16 1.38 -10.08
N PHE A 144 -8.03 1.31 -11.41
CA PHE A 144 -8.82 0.36 -12.21
C PHE A 144 -8.33 -1.10 -12.14
N GLN A 145 -7.31 -1.41 -11.34
CA GLN A 145 -7.00 -2.80 -10.93
C GLN A 145 -8.10 -3.39 -10.03
N PHE A 146 -8.68 -2.56 -9.16
CA PHE A 146 -9.81 -2.94 -8.31
C PHE A 146 -11.06 -3.07 -9.19
N SER A 147 -11.55 -4.30 -9.40
CA SER A 147 -12.61 -4.59 -10.37
C SER A 147 -13.96 -3.98 -9.98
N GLU A 148 -14.16 -3.67 -8.70
CA GLU A 148 -15.30 -2.92 -8.19
C GLU A 148 -15.27 -1.43 -8.58
N VAL A 149 -14.10 -0.86 -8.93
CA VAL A 149 -13.96 0.55 -9.33
C VAL A 149 -14.32 0.71 -10.81
N GLN A 150 -15.39 1.44 -11.07
CA GLN A 150 -15.96 1.71 -12.40
C GLN A 150 -15.79 3.17 -12.82
N SER A 151 -15.63 4.10 -11.87
CA SER A 151 -15.17 5.46 -12.17
C SER A 151 -14.35 6.10 -11.06
N ILE A 152 -13.60 7.15 -11.43
CA ILE A 152 -12.76 7.94 -10.55
C ILE A 152 -13.22 9.40 -10.66
N GLU A 153 -13.62 10.00 -9.55
CA GLU A 153 -13.88 11.44 -9.46
C GLU A 153 -12.64 12.12 -8.87
N VAL A 154 -12.15 13.19 -9.50
CA VAL A 154 -10.95 13.91 -9.05
C VAL A 154 -11.36 15.32 -8.64
N LEU A 155 -11.09 15.67 -7.39
CA LEU A 155 -11.25 17.01 -6.85
C LEU A 155 -9.87 17.60 -6.52
N VAL A 156 -9.68 18.87 -6.85
CA VAL A 156 -8.49 19.63 -6.43
C VAL A 156 -8.95 20.70 -5.44
N ASP A 157 -8.38 20.67 -4.24
CA ASP A 157 -8.74 21.53 -3.10
C ASP A 157 -10.26 21.60 -2.84
N GLY A 158 -10.92 20.43 -2.94
CA GLY A 158 -12.35 20.24 -2.70
C GLY A 158 -13.25 20.60 -3.88
N LYS A 159 -12.69 21.03 -5.01
CA LYS A 159 -13.42 21.53 -6.19
C LYS A 159 -13.28 20.58 -7.36
N LYS A 160 -14.35 20.47 -8.16
CA LYS A 160 -14.25 19.99 -9.55
C LYS A 160 -13.58 21.09 -10.38
N ILE A 161 -12.62 20.72 -11.22
CA ILE A 161 -11.91 21.65 -12.12
C ILE A 161 -11.67 20.97 -13.46
N GLU A 162 -11.94 21.69 -14.56
CA GLU A 162 -11.97 21.13 -15.92
C GLU A 162 -10.62 20.58 -16.42
N SER A 163 -9.51 20.90 -15.75
CA SER A 163 -8.16 20.41 -16.04
C SER A 163 -7.29 20.35 -14.79
N LEU A 164 -6.30 19.45 -14.75
CA LEU A 164 -5.51 19.18 -13.55
C LEU A 164 -4.63 20.36 -13.13
N MET A 165 -3.83 20.93 -14.04
CA MET A 165 -3.06 22.17 -13.81
C MET A 165 -3.11 23.16 -14.99
N GLY A 166 -4.06 23.00 -15.90
CA GLY A 166 -4.25 23.86 -17.07
C GLY A 166 -4.02 23.17 -18.42
N HIS A 167 -3.40 21.99 -18.46
CA HIS A 167 -3.09 21.29 -19.71
C HIS A 167 -3.98 20.06 -19.96
N VAL A 168 -4.12 19.19 -18.96
CA VAL A 168 -4.81 17.90 -19.12
C VAL A 168 -6.22 17.99 -18.55
N SER A 169 -7.23 17.80 -19.40
CA SER A 169 -8.64 17.86 -18.99
C SER A 169 -9.03 16.73 -18.03
N LEU A 170 -9.91 17.03 -17.07
CA LEU A 170 -10.43 16.08 -16.09
C LEU A 170 -11.93 15.79 -16.34
N PRO A 171 -12.27 14.63 -16.95
CA PRO A 171 -13.65 14.18 -17.01
C PRO A 171 -14.26 13.94 -15.63
N HIS A 172 -15.45 14.47 -15.38
CA HIS A 172 -16.16 14.38 -14.10
C HIS A 172 -17.38 13.43 -14.15
N PRO A 173 -17.26 12.13 -13.79
CA PRO A 173 -16.06 11.40 -13.38
C PRO A 173 -15.40 10.64 -14.54
N ILE A 174 -14.12 10.32 -14.38
CA ILE A 174 -13.32 9.51 -15.30
C ILE A 174 -13.84 8.08 -15.29
N LYS A 175 -14.27 7.56 -16.44
CA LYS A 175 -14.76 6.17 -16.56
C LYS A 175 -13.62 5.17 -16.77
N ARG A 176 -13.90 3.93 -16.34
CA ARG A 176 -13.21 2.72 -16.82
C ARG A 176 -13.54 2.56 -18.30
N ASN A 177 -12.49 2.51 -19.13
CA ASN A 177 -12.53 2.25 -20.57
C ASN A 177 -11.58 1.08 -20.86
#